data_AF-A0A6S7K2G2-F1
#
_entry.id   AF-A0A6S7K2G2-F1
#
_cell.length_a   1.000
_cell.length_b   1.000
_cell.length_c   1.000
_cell.angle_alpha   90.00
_cell.angle_beta   90.00
_cell.angle_gamma   90.00
#
_symmetry.space_group_name_H-M   'P 1'
#
loop_
_entity.id
_entity.type
_entity.pdbx_description
1 polymer ?
#
loop_
_entity_poly.entity_id
_entity_poly.type
_entity_poly.pdbx_seq_one_letter_code
_entity_poly.pdbx_strand_id
1 'polypeptide(L)'
;MVILKKFKDARNTCNNKIRQAKTGYYHQYFKTNSGNPKEIWKSINELMSRNAKSDEISHLTCNDRVISDSADLTECFNNHFAEIGLKLKPDEPDELNNCLGDYLKQADTVFTLDLTTPSTVFKLLSSLQEGKAMGLDEIPAKLLKCARQ
;
A
#
# COMPACT_ATOMS: atom_id res chain seq x y z
N MET A 1 -45.90 29.49 -13.64
CA MET A 1 -44.81 29.70 -12.65
C MET A 1 -44.84 28.70 -11.48
N VAL A 2 -46.02 28.34 -10.91
CA VAL A 2 -46.16 27.45 -9.74
C VAL A 2 -45.73 25.99 -9.99
N ILE A 3 -46.06 25.41 -11.15
CA ILE A 3 -45.73 24.01 -11.49
C ILE A 3 -44.21 23.79 -11.56
N LEU A 4 -43.49 24.71 -12.19
CA LEU A 4 -42.03 24.65 -12.30
C LEU A 4 -41.35 24.72 -10.93
N LYS A 5 -41.89 25.51 -10.00
CA LYS A 5 -41.39 25.59 -8.61
C LYS A 5 -41.58 24.27 -7.88
N LYS A 6 -42.79 23.70 -7.89
CA LYS A 6 -43.08 22.39 -7.27
C LYS A 6 -42.21 21.27 -7.83
N PHE A 7 -42.00 21.25 -9.15
CA PHE A 7 -41.10 20.29 -9.79
C PHE A 7 -39.65 20.44 -9.30
N LYS A 8 -39.12 21.67 -9.25
CA LYS A 8 -37.76 21.95 -8.74
C LYS A 8 -37.61 21.51 -7.29
N ASP A 9 -38.60 21.79 -6.44
CA ASP A 9 -38.57 21.42 -5.02
C ASP A 9 -38.57 19.89 -4.84
N ALA A 10 -39.40 19.17 -5.61
CA ALA A 10 -39.42 17.70 -5.61
C ALA A 10 -38.09 17.12 -6.11
N ARG A 11 -37.54 17.65 -7.20
CA ARG A 11 -36.22 17.24 -7.74
C ARG A 11 -35.12 17.47 -6.71
N ASN A 12 -35.07 18.65 -6.09
CA ASN A 12 -34.05 18.98 -5.10
C ASN A 12 -34.15 18.10 -3.87
N THR A 13 -35.38 17.82 -3.40
CA THR A 13 -35.63 16.90 -2.28
C THR A 13 -35.14 15.49 -2.62
N CYS A 14 -35.45 14.99 -3.81
CA CYS A 14 -34.99 13.69 -4.28
C CYS A 14 -33.46 13.64 -4.34
N ASN A 15 -32.82 14.63 -4.98
CA ASN A 15 -31.36 14.72 -5.09
C ASN A 15 -30.69 14.79 -3.72
N ASN A 16 -31.26 15.54 -2.77
CA ASN A 16 -30.74 15.64 -1.41
C ASN A 16 -30.80 14.29 -0.69
N LYS A 17 -31.93 13.57 -0.80
CA LYS A 17 -32.07 12.23 -0.23
C LYS A 17 -31.07 11.24 -0.84
N ILE A 18 -30.89 11.27 -2.16
CA ILE A 18 -29.89 10.44 -2.85
C ILE A 18 -28.47 10.76 -2.35
N ARG A 19 -28.13 12.05 -2.22
CA ARG A 19 -26.82 12.48 -1.73
C ARG A 19 -26.58 12.00 -0.30
N GLN A 20 -27.55 12.19 0.59
CA GLN A 20 -27.47 11.74 1.98
C GLN A 20 -27.30 10.22 2.08
N ALA A 21 -28.08 9.46 1.33
CA ALA A 21 -28.00 8.00 1.31
C ALA A 21 -26.61 7.52 0.84
N LYS A 22 -26.08 8.09 -0.25
CA LYS A 22 -24.74 7.77 -0.76
C LYS A 22 -23.65 8.09 0.26
N THR A 23 -23.67 9.29 0.84
CA THR A 23 -22.68 9.70 1.84
C THR A 23 -22.74 8.81 3.08
N GLY A 24 -23.94 8.50 3.58
CA GLY A 24 -24.11 7.62 4.73
C GLY A 24 -23.59 6.21 4.48
N TYR A 25 -23.88 5.64 3.31
CA TYR A 25 -23.38 4.33 2.91
C TYR A 25 -21.85 4.28 2.91
N TYR A 26 -21.17 5.16 2.16
CA TYR A 26 -19.72 5.11 2.05
C TYR A 26 -19.02 5.46 3.37
N HIS A 27 -19.59 6.37 4.17
CA HIS A 27 -19.07 6.65 5.51
C HIS A 27 -19.07 5.39 6.38
N GLN A 28 -20.20 4.67 6.43
CA GLN A 28 -20.30 3.43 7.20
C GLN A 28 -19.40 2.33 6.63
N TYR A 29 -19.30 2.23 5.30
CA TYR A 29 -18.44 1.28 4.62
C TYR A 29 -16.96 1.48 4.99
N PHE A 30 -16.45 2.71 4.89
CA PHE A 30 -15.06 3.01 5.25
C PHE A 30 -14.79 2.83 6.74
N LYS A 31 -15.75 3.19 7.60
CA LYS A 31 -15.64 2.98 9.05
C LYS A 31 -15.55 1.49 9.40
N THR A 32 -16.36 0.65 8.76
CA THR A 32 -16.38 -0.80 9.02
C THR A 32 -15.12 -1.49 8.48
N ASN A 33 -14.55 -0.97 7.39
CA ASN A 33 -13.38 -1.55 6.72
C ASN A 33 -12.05 -0.85 7.08
N SER A 34 -11.99 -0.01 8.11
CA SER A 34 -10.80 0.79 8.44
C SER A 34 -9.52 -0.05 8.67
N GLY A 35 -9.67 -1.30 9.11
CA GLY A 35 -8.58 -2.27 9.30
C GLY A 35 -8.25 -3.13 8.07
N ASN A 36 -8.93 -2.91 6.94
CA ASN A 36 -8.75 -3.68 5.71
C ASN A 36 -8.43 -2.74 4.52
N PRO A 37 -7.15 -2.35 4.34
CA PRO A 37 -6.73 -1.45 3.28
C PRO A 37 -7.14 -1.90 1.88
N LYS A 38 -7.22 -3.23 1.63
CA LYS A 38 -7.64 -3.79 0.35
C LYS A 38 -9.06 -3.36 -0.02
N GLU A 39 -10.01 -3.52 0.91
CA GLU A 39 -11.42 -3.16 0.67
C GLU A 39 -11.62 -1.64 0.59
N ILE A 40 -10.83 -0.86 1.34
CA ILE A 40 -10.81 0.60 1.23
C ILE A 40 -10.38 1.02 -0.18
N TRP A 41 -9.23 0.52 -0.65
CA TRP A 41 -8.71 0.86 -1.97
C TRP A 41 -9.60 0.39 -3.11
N LYS A 42 -10.21 -0.79 -2.98
CA LYS A 42 -11.22 -1.27 -3.93
C LYS A 42 -12.38 -0.27 -4.05
N SER A 43 -12.95 0.17 -2.92
CA SER A 43 -14.04 1.13 -2.93
C SER A 43 -13.62 2.51 -3.47
N ILE A 44 -12.40 2.98 -3.18
CA ILE A 44 -11.88 4.22 -3.75
C ILE A 44 -11.74 4.09 -5.27
N ASN A 45 -11.21 2.99 -5.77
CA ASN A 45 -11.04 2.77 -7.21
C ASN A 45 -12.39 2.73 -7.93
N GLU A 46 -13.38 2.06 -7.36
CA GLU A 46 -14.76 2.06 -7.86
C GLU A 46 -15.36 3.48 -7.90
N LEU A 47 -15.21 4.25 -6.82
CA LEU A 47 -15.71 5.64 -6.72
C LEU A 47 -15.06 6.60 -7.71
N MET A 48 -13.76 6.41 -7.95
CA MET A 48 -12.98 7.22 -8.87
C MET A 48 -13.06 6.73 -10.32
N SER A 49 -13.84 5.67 -10.59
CA SER A 49 -13.87 4.96 -11.87
C SER A 49 -12.47 4.57 -12.36
N ARG A 50 -11.54 4.32 -11.42
CA ARG A 50 -10.18 3.83 -11.67
C ARG A 50 -10.18 2.32 -11.83
N ASN A 51 -11.07 1.82 -12.68
CA ASN A 51 -10.99 0.45 -13.17
C ASN A 51 -9.84 0.44 -14.19
N ALA A 52 -8.60 0.41 -13.68
CA ALA A 52 -7.44 0.30 -14.53
C ALA A 52 -7.59 -0.98 -15.36
N LYS A 53 -7.66 -0.82 -16.68
CA LYS A 53 -7.31 -1.93 -17.55
C LYS A 53 -5.83 -2.18 -17.27
N SER A 54 -5.48 -3.45 -17.07
CA SER A 54 -4.08 -3.85 -17.07
C SER A 54 -3.58 -3.61 -18.48
N ASP A 55 -2.97 -2.46 -18.74
CA ASP A 55 -2.23 -2.23 -19.96
C ASP A 55 -0.96 -3.07 -19.85
N GLU A 56 -0.95 -4.19 -20.56
CA GLU A 56 0.20 -5.08 -20.62
C GLU A 56 1.29 -4.41 -21.45
N ILE A 57 2.52 -4.41 -20.91
CA ILE A 57 3.68 -3.94 -21.64
C ILE A 57 4.04 -5.01 -22.67
N SER A 58 3.59 -4.80 -23.92
CA SER A 58 3.84 -5.74 -25.02
C SER A 58 5.24 -5.62 -25.59
N HIS A 59 5.90 -4.49 -25.38
CA HIS A 59 7.27 -4.26 -25.82
C HIS A 59 7.95 -3.11 -25.08
N LEU A 60 9.28 -3.14 -25.06
CA LEU A 60 10.16 -2.12 -24.51
C LEU A 60 11.35 -1.93 -25.47
N THR A 61 11.78 -0.71 -25.70
CA THR A 61 13.06 -0.45 -26.39
C THR A 61 14.18 -0.36 -25.37
N CYS A 62 15.12 -1.31 -25.38
CA CYS A 62 16.32 -1.31 -24.55
C CYS A 62 17.55 -1.39 -25.45
N ASN A 63 18.52 -0.48 -25.28
CA ASN A 63 19.75 -0.42 -26.09
C ASN A 63 19.48 -0.47 -27.60
N ASP A 64 18.54 0.35 -28.07
CA ASP A 64 18.09 0.43 -29.48
C ASP A 64 17.48 -0.87 -30.06
N ARG A 65 17.13 -1.83 -29.20
CA ARG A 65 16.43 -3.06 -29.58
C ARG A 65 15.03 -3.09 -29.00
N VAL A 66 14.05 -3.46 -29.82
CA VAL A 66 12.68 -3.70 -29.37
C VAL A 66 12.59 -5.12 -28.81
N ILE A 67 12.31 -5.21 -27.52
CA ILE A 67 12.12 -6.45 -26.77
C ILE A 67 10.61 -6.64 -26.59
N SER A 68 10.11 -7.84 -26.85
CA SER A 68 8.69 -8.19 -26.72
C SER A 68 8.47 -9.52 -25.99
N ASP A 69 9.54 -10.30 -25.75
CA ASP A 69 9.46 -11.51 -24.95
C ASP A 69 9.33 -11.16 -23.45
N SER A 70 8.46 -11.87 -22.74
CA SER A 70 8.13 -11.58 -21.35
C SER A 70 9.31 -11.80 -20.38
N ALA A 71 10.14 -12.81 -20.62
CA ALA A 71 11.31 -13.08 -19.78
C ALA A 71 12.36 -11.99 -19.99
N ASP A 72 12.62 -11.64 -21.24
CA ASP A 72 13.57 -10.59 -21.59
C ASP A 72 13.11 -9.21 -21.09
N LEU A 73 11.81 -8.90 -21.16
CA LEU A 73 11.23 -7.68 -20.58
C LEU A 73 11.48 -7.61 -19.07
N THR A 74 11.24 -8.72 -18.37
CA THR A 74 11.44 -8.82 -16.91
C THR A 74 12.90 -8.61 -16.55
N GLU A 75 13.80 -9.24 -17.30
CA GLU A 75 15.24 -9.11 -17.10
C GLU A 75 15.73 -7.68 -17.37
N CYS A 76 15.21 -7.01 -18.40
CA CYS A 76 15.49 -5.60 -18.65
C CYS A 76 15.04 -4.69 -17.51
N PHE A 77 13.85 -4.91 -16.94
CA PHE A 77 13.40 -4.16 -15.77
C PHE A 77 14.28 -4.43 -14.55
N ASN A 78 14.60 -5.69 -14.30
CA ASN A 78 15.46 -6.09 -13.18
C ASN A 78 16.82 -5.39 -13.26
N ASN A 79 17.49 -5.49 -14.40
CA ASN A 79 18.79 -4.84 -14.63
C ASN A 79 18.69 -3.32 -14.51
N HIS A 80 17.65 -2.71 -15.07
CA HIS A 80 17.45 -1.27 -14.95
C HIS A 80 17.33 -0.82 -13.49
N PHE A 81 16.42 -1.41 -12.71
CA PHE A 81 16.16 -0.97 -11.34
C PHE A 81 17.24 -1.40 -10.35
N ALA A 82 17.96 -2.50 -10.61
CA ALA A 82 19.13 -2.89 -9.82
C ALA A 82 20.32 -1.94 -10.04
N GLU A 83 20.55 -1.48 -11.28
CA GLU A 83 21.72 -0.67 -11.63
C GLU A 83 21.51 0.84 -11.54
N ILE A 84 20.27 1.32 -11.65
CA ILE A 84 20.01 2.78 -11.75
C ILE A 84 20.51 3.53 -10.52
N GLY A 85 20.48 2.93 -9.33
CA GLY A 85 21.06 3.52 -8.12
C GLY A 85 22.56 3.76 -8.23
N LEU A 86 23.30 2.86 -8.89
CA LEU A 86 24.74 3.02 -9.15
C LEU A 86 25.00 4.07 -10.24
N LYS A 87 24.16 4.10 -11.29
CA LYS A 87 24.28 5.06 -12.42
C LYS A 87 23.92 6.50 -12.01
N LEU A 88 23.00 6.65 -11.06
CA LEU A 88 22.59 7.95 -10.52
C LEU A 88 23.44 8.40 -9.33
N LYS A 89 24.37 7.56 -8.86
CA LYS A 89 25.33 7.98 -7.84
C LYS A 89 26.13 9.14 -8.43
N PRO A 90 26.07 10.36 -7.86
CA PRO A 90 26.94 11.43 -8.31
C PRO A 90 28.40 10.98 -8.16
N ASP A 91 29.28 11.52 -9.01
CA ASP A 91 30.74 11.48 -8.79
C ASP A 91 31.08 12.32 -7.54
N GLU A 92 30.49 11.98 -6.40
CA GLU A 92 30.94 12.50 -5.12
C GLU A 92 32.29 11.85 -4.84
N PRO A 93 33.29 12.63 -4.42
CA PRO A 93 34.57 12.07 -4.02
C PRO A 93 34.32 10.98 -2.97
N ASP A 94 35.12 9.92 -3.00
CA ASP A 94 35.17 8.86 -1.97
C ASP A 94 35.40 9.40 -0.53
N GLU A 95 35.53 10.72 -0.37
CA GLU A 95 35.60 11.46 0.87
C GLU A 95 34.22 11.90 1.38
N LEU A 96 33.28 10.96 1.52
CA LEU A 96 32.36 11.05 2.64
C LEU A 96 32.99 10.26 3.79
N ASN A 97 34.09 10.80 4.32
CA ASN A 97 34.77 10.33 5.53
C ASN A 97 33.91 10.57 6.79
N ASN A 98 32.61 10.80 6.60
CA ASN A 98 31.66 11.05 7.65
C ASN A 98 31.22 9.69 8.18
N CYS A 99 31.57 9.42 9.43
CA CYS A 99 31.07 8.27 10.15
C CYS A 99 29.55 8.43 10.32
N LEU A 100 28.82 7.32 10.48
CA LEU A 100 27.38 7.36 10.83
C LEU A 100 27.10 8.32 12.01
N GLY A 101 28.06 8.44 12.93
CA GLY A 101 28.04 9.37 14.06
C GLY A 101 27.92 10.86 13.70
N ASP A 102 28.39 11.29 12.53
CA ASP A 102 28.34 12.71 12.12
C ASP A 102 26.90 13.14 11.74
N TYR A 103 26.05 12.17 11.37
CA TYR A 103 24.63 12.39 11.06
C TYR A 103 23.72 12.15 12.26
N LEU A 104 24.21 11.46 13.29
CA LEU A 104 23.46 11.15 14.49
C LEU A 104 23.69 12.25 15.53
N LYS A 105 22.64 13.02 15.82
CA LYS A 105 22.65 13.86 17.02
C LYS A 105 22.68 12.94 18.24
N GLN A 106 23.64 13.17 19.14
CA GLN A 106 23.68 12.47 20.41
C GLN A 106 22.33 12.68 21.12
N ALA A 107 21.63 11.58 21.37
CA ALA A 107 20.36 11.59 22.07
C ALA A 107 20.60 11.19 23.53
N ASP A 108 20.19 12.04 24.47
CA ASP A 108 20.25 11.75 25.91
C ASP A 108 19.16 10.76 26.38
N THR A 109 18.42 10.18 25.43
CA THR A 109 17.32 9.25 25.72
C THR A 109 17.84 7.81 25.73
N VAL A 110 17.61 7.12 26.84
CA VAL A 110 17.90 5.69 26.95
C VAL A 110 16.71 4.91 26.40
N PHE A 111 16.95 4.13 25.35
CA PHE A 111 15.99 3.12 24.90
C PHE A 111 16.15 1.86 25.77
N THR A 112 15.06 1.41 26.38
CA THR A 112 15.02 0.16 27.15
C THR A 112 13.97 -0.77 26.57
N LEU A 113 14.29 -2.06 26.58
CA LEU A 113 13.35 -3.12 26.20
C LEU A 113 12.68 -3.65 27.46
N ASP A 114 11.37 -3.61 27.48
CA ASP A 114 10.58 -4.20 28.55
C ASP A 114 10.34 -5.70 28.31
N LEU A 115 10.35 -6.46 29.39
CA LEU A 115 9.93 -7.87 29.34
C LEU A 115 8.45 -7.95 28.98
N THR A 116 8.14 -8.77 28.00
CA THR A 116 6.76 -9.05 27.58
C THR A 116 6.13 -10.15 28.44
N THR A 117 4.80 -10.22 28.46
CA THR A 117 4.06 -11.29 29.14
C THR A 117 3.69 -12.39 28.16
N PRO A 118 3.57 -13.65 28.61
CA PRO A 118 3.07 -14.74 27.78
C PRO A 118 1.71 -14.40 27.14
N SER A 119 0.79 -13.78 27.88
CA SER A 119 -0.51 -13.34 27.36
C SER A 119 -0.41 -12.37 26.19
N THR A 120 0.54 -11.43 26.21
CA THR A 120 0.78 -10.51 25.10
C THR A 120 1.26 -11.29 23.87
N VAL A 121 2.21 -12.22 24.06
CA VAL A 121 2.73 -13.06 22.98
C VAL A 121 1.61 -13.91 22.37
N PHE A 122 0.80 -14.58 23.19
CA PHE A 122 -0.35 -15.39 22.73
C PHE A 122 -1.37 -14.57 21.93
N LYS A 123 -1.65 -13.34 22.39
CA LYS A 123 -2.54 -12.41 21.69
C LYS A 123 -1.97 -12.01 20.33
N LEU A 124 -0.69 -11.68 20.26
CA LEU A 124 0.00 -11.30 19.01
C LEU A 124 0.04 -12.46 18.02
N LEU A 125 0.44 -13.66 18.47
CA LEU A 125 0.43 -14.87 17.65
C LEU A 125 -0.97 -15.15 17.09
N SER A 126 -2.01 -15.01 17.92
CA SER A 126 -3.41 -15.19 17.48
C SER A 126 -3.84 -14.17 16.42
N SER A 127 -3.29 -12.96 16.46
CA SER A 127 -3.63 -11.87 15.53
C SER A 127 -2.92 -11.95 14.17
N LEU A 128 -1.96 -12.87 14.01
CA LEU A 128 -1.23 -13.05 12.74
C LEU A 128 -2.19 -13.34 11.57
N GLN A 129 -1.84 -12.87 10.38
CA GLN A 129 -2.63 -13.14 9.17
C GLN A 129 -1.99 -14.28 8.39
N GLU A 130 -2.69 -15.40 8.27
CA GLU A 130 -2.15 -16.63 7.64
C GLU A 130 -1.91 -16.48 6.13
N GLY A 131 -2.66 -15.60 5.47
CA GLY A 131 -2.53 -15.33 4.03
C GLY A 131 -1.43 -14.35 3.66
N LYS A 132 -0.53 -13.99 4.58
CA LYS A 132 0.61 -13.11 4.30
C LYS A 132 1.81 -13.93 3.84
N ALA A 133 2.61 -13.32 2.96
CA ALA A 133 3.83 -13.93 2.45
C ALA A 133 4.82 -14.20 3.58
N MET A 134 5.63 -15.25 3.40
CA MET A 134 6.69 -15.62 4.34
C MET A 134 7.84 -14.61 4.25
N GLY A 135 8.54 -14.42 5.38
CA GLY A 135 9.75 -13.62 5.41
C GLY A 135 10.95 -14.36 4.80
N LEU A 136 12.14 -13.77 4.96
CA LEU A 136 13.42 -14.38 4.57
C LEU A 136 13.75 -15.65 5.38
N ASP A 137 13.09 -15.84 6.52
CA ASP A 137 13.20 -17.02 7.37
C ASP A 137 12.39 -18.21 6.84
N GLU A 138 11.57 -18.01 5.81
CA GLU A 138 10.68 -19.00 5.20
C GLU A 138 9.69 -19.64 6.19
N ILE A 139 9.39 -18.94 7.31
CA ILE A 139 8.45 -19.44 8.33
C ILE A 139 7.04 -18.89 8.05
N PRO A 140 6.05 -19.73 7.74
CA PRO A 140 4.70 -19.26 7.49
C PRO A 140 3.99 -18.85 8.79
N ALA A 141 3.25 -17.75 8.74
CA ALA A 141 2.44 -17.25 9.86
C ALA A 141 1.44 -18.29 10.40
N LYS A 142 0.98 -19.22 9.55
CA LYS A 142 0.15 -20.36 9.94
C LYS A 142 0.85 -21.31 10.90
N LEU A 143 2.14 -21.56 10.71
CA LEU A 143 2.92 -22.42 11.60
C LEU A 143 3.09 -21.77 12.98
N LEU A 144 3.42 -20.47 13.00
CA LEU A 144 3.54 -19.69 14.24
C LEU A 144 2.25 -19.68 15.05
N LYS A 145 1.09 -19.65 14.39
CA LYS A 145 -0.22 -19.80 15.05
C LYS A 145 -0.47 -21.18 15.63
N CYS A 146 0.03 -22.24 14.99
CA CYS A 146 -0.11 -23.60 15.52
C CYS A 146 0.67 -23.80 16.81
N ALA A 147 1.80 -23.10 16.98
CA ALA A 147 2.62 -23.12 18.20
C ALA A 147 1.92 -22.49 19.45
N ARG A 148 0.67 -22.06 19.30
CA ARG A 148 -0.18 -21.52 20.37
C ARG A 148 -0.74 -22.59 21.33
N GLN A 149 -0.48 -23.88 21.09
CA GLN A 149 -0.98 -24.98 21.93
C GLN A 149 -0.20 -25.11 23.24
#